data_AF-A0A418GBS3-F1
#
_entry.id   AF-A0A418GBS3-F1
#
_cell.length_a   1.000
_cell.length_b   1.000
_cell.length_c   1.000
_cell.angle_alpha   90.00
_cell.angle_beta   90.00
_cell.angle_gamma   90.00
#
_symmetry.space_group_name_H-M   'P 1'
#
loop_
_entity.id
_entity.type
_entity.pdbx_description
1 polymer ?
#
loop_
_entity_poly.entity_id
_entity_poly.type
_entity_poly.pdbx_seq_one_letter_code
_entity_poly.pdbx_strand_id
1 'polypeptide(L)'
;MSLTLNKILVLCALLISAMLPGWSWAESAWQDSSDTVGEFNGTVPTADSASIPVYQGSVFLDPTKTHEVAFTAKPSEFNADVSVSKLLVTNPQDREGDIIATPRWENQTPPAVSLVWADAATPDTLLDPQPVADRSFCAQGLAGRSLVAWAQPDPQQTMPLLYLLTSTGYPYESVLMLADQKVTLKIAPAQGDLISVSAAGYDESSGAAKMTVGGSITLTVTTKD
;
A
#
# COMPACT_ATOMS: atom_id res chain seq x y z
N MET A 1 -34.61 75.30 -53.79
CA MET A 1 -33.23 75.22 -53.24
C MET A 1 -32.52 74.11 -54.01
N SER A 2 -31.70 74.49 -55.01
CA SER A 2 -31.10 73.55 -55.98
C SER A 2 -29.98 72.75 -55.32
N LEU A 3 -30.10 71.41 -55.30
CA LEU A 3 -29.04 70.53 -54.84
C LEU A 3 -27.95 70.48 -55.93
N THR A 4 -26.82 71.12 -55.68
CA THR A 4 -25.69 71.15 -56.63
C THR A 4 -25.16 69.73 -56.87
N LEU A 5 -24.79 69.39 -58.11
CA LEU A 5 -24.31 68.07 -58.56
C LEU A 5 -23.30 67.40 -57.61
N ASN A 6 -22.40 68.20 -57.01
CA ASN A 6 -21.40 67.72 -56.06
C ASN A 6 -22.01 67.17 -54.76
N LYS A 7 -23.15 67.70 -54.31
CA LYS A 7 -23.88 67.23 -53.13
C LYS A 7 -24.65 65.94 -53.41
N ILE A 8 -25.13 65.74 -54.65
CA ILE A 8 -25.73 64.49 -55.10
C ILE A 8 -24.66 63.39 -55.15
N LEU A 9 -23.48 63.70 -55.66
CA LEU A 9 -22.38 62.74 -55.76
C LEU A 9 -21.87 62.29 -54.39
N VAL A 10 -21.77 63.22 -53.43
CA VAL A 10 -21.43 62.90 -52.03
C VAL A 10 -22.54 62.08 -51.36
N LEU A 11 -23.81 62.39 -51.60
CA LEU A 11 -24.94 61.63 -51.05
C LEU A 11 -25.00 60.20 -51.62
N CYS A 12 -24.74 60.04 -52.94
CA CYS A 12 -24.65 58.74 -53.58
C CYS A 12 -23.46 57.92 -53.06
N ALA A 13 -22.29 58.54 -52.87
CA ALA A 13 -21.12 57.85 -52.29
C ALA A 13 -21.41 57.35 -50.86
N LEU A 14 -22.13 58.13 -50.06
CA LEU A 14 -22.47 57.79 -48.67
C LEU A 14 -23.55 56.70 -48.59
N LEU A 15 -24.51 56.68 -49.51
CA LEU A 15 -25.51 55.61 -49.66
C LEU A 15 -24.90 54.29 -50.15
N ILE A 16 -23.87 54.33 -51.00
CA ILE A 16 -23.15 53.13 -51.46
C ILE A 16 -22.32 52.52 -50.32
N SER A 17 -21.73 53.34 -49.44
CA SER A 17 -21.03 52.83 -48.24
C SER A 17 -21.96 52.23 -47.18
N ALA A 18 -23.25 52.61 -47.16
CA ALA A 18 -24.25 52.09 -46.22
C ALA A 18 -24.96 50.81 -46.71
N MET A 19 -24.75 50.43 -47.98
CA MET A 19 -25.35 49.25 -48.63
C MET A 19 -24.34 48.12 -48.86
N LEU A 20 -23.11 48.27 -48.35
CA LEU A 20 -22.20 47.14 -48.21
C LEU A 20 -22.78 46.25 -47.10
N PRO A 21 -23.13 44.97 -47.37
CA PRO A 21 -23.48 44.04 -46.30
C PRO A 21 -22.39 44.12 -45.23
N GLY A 22 -22.80 44.19 -43.97
CA GLY A 22 -21.87 44.07 -42.85
C GLY A 22 -21.24 42.68 -42.89
N TRP A 23 -20.11 42.54 -43.55
CA TRP A 23 -19.25 41.37 -43.39
C TRP A 23 -18.44 41.58 -42.10
N SER A 24 -19.13 41.69 -40.97
CA SER A 24 -18.59 41.22 -39.69
C SER A 24 -18.99 39.76 -39.55
N TRP A 25 -18.53 38.94 -40.49
CA TRP A 25 -18.37 37.53 -40.20
C TRP A 25 -17.07 37.53 -39.43
N ALA A 26 -17.15 37.80 -38.12
CA ALA A 26 -16.32 37.00 -37.24
C ALA A 26 -16.65 35.59 -37.70
N GLU A 27 -15.70 34.94 -38.38
CA GLU A 27 -15.80 33.53 -38.68
C GLU A 27 -16.11 32.90 -37.34
N SER A 28 -17.40 32.65 -37.15
CA SER A 28 -17.89 31.75 -36.16
C SER A 28 -17.55 30.39 -36.77
N ALA A 29 -16.27 30.12 -36.92
CA ALA A 29 -15.71 28.81 -36.79
C ALA A 29 -15.88 28.44 -35.31
N TRP A 30 -17.13 28.43 -34.83
CA TRP A 30 -17.56 27.35 -33.98
C TRP A 30 -17.26 26.14 -34.84
N GLN A 31 -16.17 25.48 -34.45
CA GLN A 31 -15.67 24.28 -35.09
C GLN A 31 -16.87 23.45 -35.52
N ASP A 32 -16.90 23.08 -36.79
CA ASP A 32 -17.86 22.14 -37.32
C ASP A 32 -17.82 20.93 -36.37
N SER A 33 -18.86 20.74 -35.57
CA SER A 33 -18.91 19.71 -34.51
C SER A 33 -19.00 18.29 -35.08
N SER A 34 -18.60 18.13 -36.35
CA SER A 34 -18.46 16.89 -37.08
C SER A 34 -16.99 16.52 -37.34
N ASP A 35 -16.02 17.34 -36.89
CA ASP A 35 -14.80 16.73 -36.36
C ASP A 35 -15.26 15.91 -35.17
N THR A 36 -15.57 14.65 -35.45
CA THR A 36 -15.71 13.59 -34.46
C THR A 36 -14.56 13.86 -33.51
N VAL A 37 -14.85 14.30 -32.28
CA VAL A 37 -13.87 14.19 -31.21
C VAL A 37 -13.51 12.73 -31.27
N GLY A 38 -12.36 12.41 -31.87
CA GLY A 38 -11.88 11.04 -31.96
C GLY A 38 -12.01 10.55 -30.55
N GLU A 39 -12.82 9.51 -30.33
CA GLU A 39 -13.12 8.98 -29.01
C GLU A 39 -11.81 9.03 -28.25
N PHE A 40 -11.73 9.93 -27.26
CA PHE A 40 -10.53 10.06 -26.46
C PHE A 40 -10.57 8.84 -25.55
N ASN A 41 -10.33 7.68 -26.13
CA ASN A 41 -10.21 6.42 -25.46
C ASN A 41 -9.08 6.65 -24.47
N GLY A 42 -9.45 6.74 -23.18
CA GLY A 42 -8.47 6.93 -22.13
C GLY A 42 -7.45 5.79 -22.15
N THR A 43 -6.35 5.94 -21.43
CA THR A 43 -5.34 4.89 -21.40
C THR A 43 -5.78 3.68 -20.59
N VAL A 44 -5.19 2.53 -20.93
CA VAL A 44 -5.27 1.33 -20.11
C VAL A 44 -4.91 1.68 -18.66
N PRO A 45 -5.67 1.22 -17.65
CA PRO A 45 -5.34 1.53 -16.27
C PRO A 45 -4.00 0.90 -15.90
N THR A 46 -3.11 1.68 -15.27
CA THR A 46 -1.79 1.18 -14.87
C THR A 46 -1.50 1.39 -13.40
N ALA A 47 -0.87 0.40 -12.79
CA ALA A 47 -0.28 0.46 -11.46
C ALA A 47 0.96 -0.44 -11.43
N ASP A 48 1.91 -0.14 -10.56
CA ASP A 48 3.15 -0.92 -10.48
C ASP A 48 2.89 -2.32 -9.89
N SER A 49 2.03 -2.39 -8.88
CA SER A 49 1.61 -3.64 -8.23
C SER A 49 0.39 -3.43 -7.34
N ALA A 50 -0.18 -4.53 -6.85
CA ALA A 50 -1.01 -4.50 -5.66
C ALA A 50 -0.41 -5.39 -4.57
N SER A 51 -0.74 -5.14 -3.32
CA SER A 51 -0.34 -6.01 -2.22
C SER A 51 -1.46 -6.19 -1.20
N ILE A 52 -1.34 -7.28 -0.46
CA ILE A 52 -2.32 -7.68 0.53
C ILE A 52 -1.91 -7.07 1.87
N PRO A 53 -2.72 -6.16 2.45
CA PRO A 53 -2.40 -5.53 3.72
C PRO A 53 -2.39 -6.54 4.87
N VAL A 54 -1.51 -6.30 5.84
CA VAL A 54 -1.47 -7.03 7.12
C VAL A 54 -2.04 -6.15 8.23
N TYR A 55 -2.81 -6.75 9.12
CA TYR A 55 -3.37 -6.08 10.30
C TYR A 55 -2.97 -6.82 11.57
N GLN A 56 -2.96 -6.09 12.68
CA GLN A 56 -3.06 -6.65 14.02
C GLN A 56 -4.45 -6.33 14.57
N GLY A 57 -5.30 -7.35 14.69
CA GLY A 57 -6.73 -7.19 14.96
C GLY A 57 -7.41 -6.40 13.84
N SER A 58 -7.73 -5.13 14.12
CA SER A 58 -8.32 -4.20 13.14
C SER A 58 -7.39 -3.04 12.77
N VAL A 59 -6.16 -3.03 13.29
CA VAL A 59 -5.18 -1.96 13.06
C VAL A 59 -4.34 -2.31 11.83
N PHE A 60 -4.40 -1.46 10.81
CA PHE A 60 -3.58 -1.61 9.61
C PHE A 60 -2.10 -1.39 9.93
N LEU A 61 -1.24 -2.31 9.49
CA LEU A 61 0.20 -2.21 9.68
C LEU A 61 0.85 -1.63 8.42
N ASP A 62 1.21 -0.35 8.51
CA ASP A 62 1.94 0.37 7.46
C ASP A 62 3.33 -0.25 7.23
N PRO A 63 3.63 -0.79 6.04
CA PRO A 63 4.89 -1.47 5.77
C PRO A 63 6.09 -0.54 5.66
N THR A 64 5.85 0.78 5.54
CA THR A 64 6.93 1.77 5.56
C THR A 64 7.44 2.06 6.97
N LYS A 65 6.79 1.50 8.00
CA LYS A 65 7.10 1.73 9.41
C LYS A 65 7.37 0.43 10.15
N THR A 66 8.17 0.55 11.21
CA THR A 66 8.33 -0.51 12.20
C THR A 66 7.22 -0.38 13.24
N HIS A 67 6.54 -1.49 13.53
CA HIS A 67 5.48 -1.54 14.54
C HIS A 67 5.99 -2.22 15.81
N GLU A 68 5.78 -1.59 16.95
CA GLU A 68 6.10 -2.18 18.25
C GLU A 68 4.98 -3.14 18.65
N VAL A 69 5.35 -4.38 18.98
CA VAL A 69 4.43 -5.47 19.31
C VAL A 69 4.74 -5.97 20.72
N ALA A 70 3.70 -6.17 21.54
CA ALA A 70 3.89 -6.71 22.88
C ALA A 70 4.49 -8.13 22.83
N PHE A 71 5.36 -8.45 23.78
CA PHE A 71 5.97 -9.79 23.89
C PHE A 71 4.91 -10.89 24.16
N THR A 72 3.77 -10.51 24.74
CA THR A 72 2.61 -11.38 25.00
C THR A 72 1.70 -11.58 23.79
N ALA A 73 1.86 -10.78 22.72
CA ALA A 73 1.03 -10.88 21.53
C ALA A 73 1.22 -12.24 20.85
N LYS A 74 0.16 -12.69 20.18
CA LYS A 74 0.12 -13.98 19.48
C LYS A 74 0.08 -13.76 17.97
N PRO A 75 0.68 -14.65 17.15
CA PRO A 75 0.54 -14.58 15.70
C PRO A 75 -0.92 -14.65 15.22
N SER A 76 -1.83 -15.30 15.96
CA SER A 76 -3.28 -15.34 15.65
C SER A 76 -3.98 -13.98 15.78
N GLU A 77 -3.36 -13.00 16.41
CA GLU A 77 -3.85 -11.61 16.42
C GLU A 77 -3.63 -10.91 15.07
N PHE A 78 -2.80 -11.48 14.20
CA PHE A 78 -2.48 -10.91 12.90
C PHE A 78 -3.33 -11.56 11.81
N ASN A 79 -3.76 -10.77 10.85
CA ASN A 79 -4.48 -11.27 9.68
C ASN A 79 -4.07 -10.52 8.41
N ALA A 80 -4.48 -11.08 7.27
CA ALA A 80 -4.37 -10.47 5.96
C ALA A 80 -5.77 -10.30 5.38
N ASP A 81 -6.04 -9.17 4.74
CA ASP A 81 -7.34 -8.88 4.15
C ASP A 81 -7.24 -8.85 2.61
N VAL A 82 -7.85 -9.84 1.97
CA VAL A 82 -7.89 -10.02 0.51
C VAL A 82 -9.07 -9.30 -0.15
N SER A 83 -9.86 -8.56 0.62
CA SER A 83 -10.94 -7.74 0.10
C SER A 83 -10.38 -6.69 -0.86
N VAL A 84 -10.94 -6.60 -2.06
CA VAL A 84 -10.48 -5.69 -3.11
C VAL A 84 -10.46 -4.21 -2.71
N SER A 85 -11.31 -3.81 -1.76
CA SER A 85 -11.36 -2.45 -1.21
C SER A 85 -10.23 -2.15 -0.20
N LYS A 86 -9.48 -3.17 0.21
CA LYS A 86 -8.38 -3.07 1.18
C LYS A 86 -7.01 -3.30 0.54
N LEU A 87 -6.96 -3.86 -0.66
CA LEU A 87 -5.71 -4.05 -1.39
C LEU A 87 -4.98 -2.72 -1.57
N LEU A 88 -3.68 -2.75 -1.35
CA LEU A 88 -2.82 -1.58 -1.47
C LEU A 88 -2.30 -1.54 -2.90
N VAL A 89 -2.85 -0.66 -3.72
CA VAL A 89 -2.41 -0.46 -5.10
C VAL A 89 -1.22 0.51 -5.08
N THR A 90 -0.08 0.05 -5.57
CA THR A 90 1.17 0.82 -5.62
C THR A 90 1.20 1.65 -6.88
N ASN A 91 1.43 2.96 -6.71
CA ASN A 91 1.61 3.91 -7.80
C ASN A 91 0.51 3.78 -8.88
N PRO A 92 -0.77 3.94 -8.53
CA PRO A 92 -1.82 4.00 -9.53
C PRO A 92 -1.54 5.20 -10.43
N GLN A 93 -1.12 4.92 -11.66
CA GLN A 93 -0.78 5.92 -12.65
C GLN A 93 -1.93 6.02 -13.63
N ASP A 94 -2.35 7.25 -13.80
CA ASP A 94 -3.33 7.67 -14.75
C ASP A 94 -2.72 8.84 -15.52
N ARG A 95 -2.48 8.61 -16.82
CA ARG A 95 -1.84 9.60 -17.67
C ARG A 95 -2.78 10.72 -18.09
N GLU A 96 -4.10 10.55 -17.95
CA GLU A 96 -5.10 11.46 -18.55
C GLU A 96 -6.21 11.96 -17.60
N GLY A 97 -6.25 11.55 -16.33
CA GLY A 97 -7.30 11.94 -15.37
C GLY A 97 -8.40 10.88 -15.15
N ASP A 98 -8.21 9.66 -15.64
CA ASP A 98 -9.10 8.52 -15.49
C ASP A 98 -9.37 8.12 -14.03
N ILE A 99 -10.65 7.86 -13.74
CA ILE A 99 -11.07 7.34 -12.44
C ILE A 99 -10.78 5.83 -12.41
N ILE A 100 -9.72 5.45 -11.68
CA ILE A 100 -9.42 4.06 -11.37
C ILE A 100 -10.47 3.53 -10.38
N ALA A 101 -11.18 2.50 -10.80
CA ALA A 101 -12.20 1.83 -10.00
C ALA A 101 -11.57 0.78 -9.07
N THR A 102 -12.35 0.29 -8.10
CA THR A 102 -11.92 -0.78 -7.19
C THR A 102 -11.50 -2.02 -7.98
N PRO A 103 -10.34 -2.63 -7.69
CA PRO A 103 -9.90 -3.85 -8.36
C PRO A 103 -10.88 -5.01 -8.25
N ARG A 104 -10.71 -6.04 -9.08
CA ARG A 104 -11.55 -7.24 -9.07
C ARG A 104 -10.72 -8.51 -9.23
N TRP A 105 -10.96 -9.49 -8.37
CA TRP A 105 -10.41 -10.84 -8.55
C TRP A 105 -11.05 -11.56 -9.74
N GLU A 106 -10.27 -12.39 -10.42
CA GLU A 106 -10.76 -13.30 -11.44
C GLU A 106 -11.88 -14.18 -10.87
N ASN A 107 -12.99 -14.25 -11.61
CA ASN A 107 -14.20 -14.96 -11.20
C ASN A 107 -14.71 -14.55 -9.80
N GLN A 108 -14.37 -13.35 -9.32
CA GLN A 108 -14.69 -12.85 -7.98
C GLN A 108 -14.20 -13.78 -6.84
N THR A 109 -13.20 -14.61 -7.11
CA THR A 109 -12.65 -15.56 -6.14
C THR A 109 -11.29 -15.06 -5.65
N PRO A 110 -11.19 -14.56 -4.40
CA PRO A 110 -9.89 -14.19 -3.84
C PRO A 110 -9.02 -15.43 -3.60
N PRO A 111 -7.69 -15.28 -3.58
CA PRO A 111 -6.79 -16.36 -3.20
C PRO A 111 -6.91 -16.70 -1.72
N ALA A 112 -6.68 -17.97 -1.36
CA ALA A 112 -6.40 -18.33 0.02
C ALA A 112 -5.02 -17.77 0.41
N VAL A 113 -4.93 -17.14 1.58
CA VAL A 113 -3.70 -16.52 2.07
C VAL A 113 -3.39 -16.96 3.49
N SER A 114 -2.11 -17.04 3.78
CA SER A 114 -1.59 -17.26 5.13
C SER A 114 -0.53 -16.21 5.45
N LEU A 115 -0.34 -15.91 6.73
CA LEU A 115 0.76 -15.06 7.16
C LEU A 115 2.02 -15.89 7.37
N VAL A 116 3.11 -15.46 6.75
CA VAL A 116 4.43 -16.04 6.93
C VAL A 116 5.38 -15.05 7.58
N TRP A 117 6.36 -15.59 8.30
CA TRP A 117 7.24 -14.87 9.19
C TRP A 117 8.70 -15.15 8.87
N ALA A 118 9.52 -14.10 8.90
CA ALA A 118 10.98 -14.13 8.76
C ALA A 118 11.64 -13.27 9.85
N ASP A 119 12.94 -13.44 10.04
CA ASP A 119 13.73 -12.49 10.81
C ASP A 119 13.93 -11.20 9.99
N ALA A 120 13.86 -10.02 10.63
CA ALA A 120 14.06 -8.76 9.94
C ALA A 120 15.49 -8.58 9.39
N ALA A 121 16.49 -9.27 9.96
CA ALA A 121 17.85 -9.27 9.44
C ALA A 121 18.00 -10.13 8.17
N THR A 122 17.14 -11.13 7.98
CA THR A 122 17.15 -12.04 6.83
C THR A 122 15.73 -12.23 6.30
N PRO A 123 15.11 -11.17 5.73
CA PRO A 123 13.68 -11.16 5.40
C PRO A 123 13.29 -12.13 4.27
N ASP A 124 14.26 -12.67 3.53
CA ASP A 124 14.03 -13.64 2.45
C ASP A 124 14.19 -15.09 2.93
N THR A 125 14.61 -15.30 4.18
CA THR A 125 14.70 -16.63 4.80
C THR A 125 13.56 -16.79 5.79
N LEU A 126 12.61 -17.67 5.47
CA LEU A 126 11.49 -17.98 6.36
C LEU A 126 12.00 -18.54 7.69
N LEU A 127 11.29 -18.22 8.77
CA LEU A 127 11.49 -18.90 10.05
C LEU A 127 11.15 -20.38 9.91
N ASP A 128 12.03 -21.23 10.43
CA ASP A 128 11.81 -22.67 10.53
C ASP A 128 12.02 -23.11 12.00
N PRO A 129 10.95 -23.50 12.71
CA PRO A 129 9.55 -23.53 12.28
C PRO A 129 8.89 -22.15 12.24
N GLN A 130 7.77 -22.04 11.51
CA GLN A 130 6.89 -20.86 11.56
C GLN A 130 6.26 -20.69 12.96
N PRO A 131 6.00 -19.45 13.43
CA PRO A 131 5.35 -19.21 14.71
C PRO A 131 3.98 -19.88 14.83
N VAL A 132 3.76 -20.56 15.95
CA VAL A 132 2.49 -21.18 16.30
C VAL A 132 1.46 -20.09 16.65
N ALA A 133 0.32 -20.11 15.96
CA ALA A 133 -0.71 -19.08 16.03
C ALA A 133 -1.18 -18.76 17.47
N ASP A 134 -1.41 -19.78 18.29
CA ASP A 134 -2.03 -19.62 19.61
C ASP A 134 -1.04 -19.43 20.77
N ARG A 135 0.26 -19.36 20.49
CA ARG A 135 1.31 -19.11 21.49
C ARG A 135 1.83 -17.70 21.36
N SER A 136 2.13 -17.05 22.48
CA SER A 136 2.74 -15.71 22.45
C SER A 136 4.13 -15.74 21.84
N PHE A 137 4.59 -14.62 21.29
CA PHE A 137 5.98 -14.51 20.79
C PHE A 137 7.00 -14.82 21.88
N CYS A 138 6.76 -14.39 23.13
CA CYS A 138 7.63 -14.69 24.25
C CYS A 138 7.71 -16.19 24.57
N ALA A 139 6.58 -16.90 24.62
CA ALA A 139 6.55 -18.34 24.88
C ALA A 139 7.24 -19.17 23.77
N GLN A 140 7.51 -18.54 22.63
CA GLN A 140 8.19 -19.12 21.49
C GLN A 140 9.64 -18.65 21.35
N GLY A 141 10.17 -17.88 22.32
CA GLY A 141 11.54 -17.38 22.29
C GLY A 141 11.77 -16.27 21.26
N LEU A 142 10.71 -15.55 20.86
CA LEU A 142 10.75 -14.47 19.87
C LEU A 142 10.71 -13.08 20.49
N ALA A 143 10.65 -12.96 21.81
CA ALA A 143 10.69 -11.69 22.51
C ALA A 143 12.02 -10.95 22.28
N GLY A 144 11.96 -9.63 22.09
CA GLY A 144 13.12 -8.79 21.79
C GLY A 144 13.64 -8.89 20.35
N ARG A 145 13.09 -9.78 19.52
CA ARG A 145 13.48 -9.93 18.11
C ARG A 145 12.73 -8.94 17.23
N SER A 146 13.35 -8.60 16.09
CA SER A 146 12.68 -7.92 14.99
C SER A 146 12.29 -8.95 13.94
N LEU A 147 11.00 -9.04 13.65
CA LEU A 147 10.42 -9.97 12.69
C LEU A 147 9.87 -9.21 11.49
N VAL A 148 9.65 -9.93 10.41
CA VAL A 148 8.94 -9.45 9.23
C VAL A 148 7.81 -10.41 8.94
N ALA A 149 6.62 -9.87 8.68
CA ALA A 149 5.43 -10.65 8.33
C ALA A 149 4.83 -10.14 7.02
N TRP A 150 4.32 -11.05 6.20
CA TRP A 150 3.56 -10.71 4.99
C TRP A 150 2.54 -11.80 4.67
N ALA A 151 1.53 -11.43 3.90
CA ALA A 151 0.56 -12.36 3.36
C ALA A 151 1.18 -13.12 2.18
N GLN A 152 1.15 -14.44 2.26
CA GLN A 152 1.57 -15.33 1.20
C GLN A 152 0.35 -16.13 0.70
N PRO A 153 0.00 -16.01 -0.59
CA PRO A 153 -0.99 -16.89 -1.21
C PRO A 153 -0.59 -18.36 -1.10
N ASP A 154 -1.57 -19.25 -1.00
CA ASP A 154 -1.33 -20.69 -0.94
C ASP A 154 -0.55 -21.15 -2.19
N PRO A 155 0.68 -21.70 -2.02
CA PRO A 155 1.51 -22.12 -3.14
C PRO A 155 0.92 -23.32 -3.91
N GLN A 156 -0.04 -24.04 -3.32
CA GLN A 156 -0.73 -25.15 -3.98
C GLN A 156 -1.94 -24.71 -4.80
N GLN A 157 -2.42 -23.48 -4.63
CA GLN A 157 -3.57 -22.94 -5.34
C GLN A 157 -3.14 -22.31 -6.67
N THR A 158 -3.94 -22.49 -7.72
CA THR A 158 -3.83 -21.66 -8.93
C THR A 158 -4.19 -20.21 -8.57
N MET A 159 -3.25 -19.30 -8.77
CA MET A 159 -3.41 -17.90 -8.41
C MET A 159 -4.44 -17.20 -9.32
N PRO A 160 -5.54 -16.65 -8.78
CA PRO A 160 -6.50 -15.87 -9.56
C PRO A 160 -5.86 -14.54 -10.00
N LEU A 161 -6.17 -14.11 -11.22
CA LEU A 161 -5.74 -12.79 -11.70
C LEU A 161 -6.42 -11.66 -10.93
N LEU A 162 -5.71 -10.55 -10.72
CA LEU A 162 -6.28 -9.31 -10.21
C LEU A 162 -6.43 -8.34 -11.36
N TYR A 163 -7.65 -7.86 -11.59
CA TYR A 163 -7.95 -6.89 -12.63
C TYR A 163 -8.03 -5.48 -12.03
N LEU A 164 -7.22 -4.57 -12.55
CA LEU A 164 -7.37 -3.14 -12.34
C LEU A 164 -8.37 -2.61 -13.36
N LEU A 165 -9.30 -1.75 -12.92
CA LEU A 165 -10.43 -1.31 -13.73
C LEU A 165 -10.39 0.21 -13.91
N THR A 166 -10.73 0.69 -15.11
CA THR A 166 -10.98 2.11 -15.40
C THR A 166 -12.40 2.29 -15.93
N SER A 167 -12.96 3.48 -15.73
CA SER A 167 -14.27 3.86 -16.27
C SER A 167 -14.20 4.57 -17.61
N THR A 168 -13.03 5.08 -17.99
CA THR A 168 -12.82 5.97 -19.14
C THR A 168 -11.74 5.50 -20.11
N GLY A 169 -10.91 4.55 -19.69
CA GLY A 169 -9.84 4.01 -20.52
C GLY A 169 -10.20 2.76 -21.33
N TYR A 170 -9.49 2.55 -22.43
CA TYR A 170 -9.62 1.37 -23.29
C TYR A 170 -8.26 0.72 -23.60
N PRO A 171 -8.11 -0.61 -23.41
CA PRO A 171 -8.99 -1.52 -22.69
C PRO A 171 -9.37 -1.08 -21.27
N TYR A 172 -10.59 -1.42 -20.85
CA TYR A 172 -11.16 -1.03 -19.55
C TYR A 172 -10.55 -1.77 -18.35
N GLU A 173 -9.77 -2.82 -18.60
CA GLU A 173 -9.12 -3.62 -17.58
C GLU A 173 -7.69 -3.96 -17.95
N SER A 174 -6.84 -4.08 -16.92
CA SER A 174 -5.48 -4.58 -17.03
C SER A 174 -5.21 -5.57 -15.91
N VAL A 175 -4.31 -6.52 -16.16
CA VAL A 175 -3.87 -7.48 -15.15
C VAL A 175 -2.82 -6.82 -14.26
N LEU A 176 -3.06 -6.86 -12.95
CA LEU A 176 -2.17 -6.33 -11.94
C LEU A 176 -1.50 -7.47 -11.18
N MET A 177 -0.17 -7.40 -11.07
CA MET A 177 0.60 -8.40 -10.32
C MET A 177 0.54 -8.11 -8.82
N LEU A 178 0.47 -9.17 -8.03
CA LEU A 178 0.65 -9.05 -6.58
C LEU A 178 2.13 -9.00 -6.22
N ALA A 179 2.47 -8.07 -5.35
CA ALA A 179 3.77 -7.95 -4.72
C ALA A 179 3.68 -8.34 -3.25
N ASP A 180 4.73 -9.02 -2.77
CA ASP A 180 4.90 -9.28 -1.34
C ASP A 180 5.19 -7.97 -0.62
N GLN A 181 4.32 -7.62 0.32
CA GLN A 181 4.48 -6.41 1.12
C GLN A 181 4.81 -6.79 2.56
N LYS A 182 6.10 -6.70 2.84
CA LYS A 182 6.71 -7.06 4.11
C LYS A 182 6.49 -5.97 5.15
N VAL A 183 5.94 -6.33 6.30
CA VAL A 183 5.74 -5.45 7.45
C VAL A 183 6.77 -5.79 8.53
N THR A 184 7.52 -4.79 8.99
CA THR A 184 8.50 -4.97 10.07
C THR A 184 7.84 -4.81 11.44
N LEU A 185 8.05 -5.81 12.30
CA LEU A 185 7.50 -5.91 13.64
C LEU A 185 8.65 -6.01 14.63
N LYS A 186 8.65 -5.16 15.65
CA LYS A 186 9.63 -5.23 16.74
C LYS A 186 8.93 -5.77 17.97
N ILE A 187 9.29 -6.99 18.34
CA ILE A 187 8.71 -7.63 19.51
C ILE A 187 9.40 -7.06 20.74
N ALA A 188 8.61 -6.56 21.68
CA ALA A 188 9.13 -6.09 22.96
C ALA A 188 9.96 -7.18 23.64
N PRO A 189 11.02 -6.81 24.39
CA PRO A 189 11.74 -7.78 25.20
C PRO A 189 10.80 -8.39 26.24
N ALA A 190 11.08 -9.63 26.63
CA ALA A 190 10.37 -10.27 27.72
C ALA A 190 10.58 -9.43 28.98
N GLN A 191 9.50 -9.07 29.66
CA GLN A 191 9.57 -8.49 30.99
C GLN A 191 9.35 -9.62 31.98
N GLY A 192 10.40 -9.99 32.70
CA GLY A 192 10.31 -10.81 33.90
C GLY A 192 10.78 -9.97 35.07
N ASP A 193 9.94 -9.81 36.08
CA ASP A 193 10.42 -9.26 37.37
C ASP A 193 11.42 -10.27 37.93
N LEU A 194 12.65 -9.82 38.15
CA LEU A 194 13.68 -10.63 38.80
C LEU A 194 13.24 -10.89 40.25
N ILE A 195 12.87 -12.13 40.56
CA ILE A 195 12.46 -12.51 41.92
C ILE A 195 13.72 -12.71 42.77
N SER A 196 14.72 -13.42 42.24
CA SER A 196 15.98 -13.63 42.93
C SER A 196 17.08 -14.07 41.97
N VAL A 197 18.33 -13.79 42.34
CA VAL A 197 19.52 -14.36 41.73
C VAL A 197 20.36 -14.93 42.87
N SER A 198 20.73 -16.20 42.76
CA SER A 198 21.66 -16.83 43.70
C SER A 198 22.81 -17.47 42.93
N ALA A 199 23.99 -17.42 43.53
CA ALA A 199 25.19 -18.08 43.01
C ALA A 199 25.69 -19.07 44.05
N ALA A 200 26.06 -20.27 43.62
CA ALA A 200 26.71 -21.23 44.51
C ALA A 200 28.03 -20.65 45.04
N GLY A 201 28.18 -20.63 46.37
CA GLY A 201 29.38 -20.07 47.03
C GLY A 201 29.42 -18.55 47.11
N TYR A 202 28.29 -17.84 46.88
CA TYR A 202 28.19 -16.40 47.13
C TYR A 202 28.38 -16.08 48.62
N ASP A 203 29.36 -15.22 48.91
CA ASP A 203 29.61 -14.68 50.24
C ASP A 203 29.22 -13.20 50.27
N GLU A 204 28.18 -12.88 51.05
CA GLU A 204 27.66 -11.52 51.18
C GLU A 204 28.69 -10.54 51.77
N SER A 205 29.61 -11.03 52.61
CA SER A 205 30.63 -10.18 53.22
C SER A 205 31.68 -9.72 52.22
N SER A 206 31.92 -10.49 51.16
CA SER A 206 32.91 -10.19 50.13
C SER A 206 32.28 -9.79 48.79
N GLY A 207 30.95 -9.84 48.68
CA GLY A 207 30.22 -9.46 47.47
C GLY A 207 30.55 -10.33 46.26
N ALA A 208 31.03 -11.55 46.49
CA ALA A 208 31.61 -12.40 45.45
C ALA A 208 31.30 -13.88 45.67
N ALA A 209 31.21 -14.63 44.57
CA ALA A 209 31.17 -16.09 44.60
C ALA A 209 32.58 -16.65 44.75
N LYS A 210 32.80 -17.46 45.78
CA LYS A 210 34.09 -18.08 46.08
C LYS A 210 34.19 -19.43 45.36
N MET A 211 35.18 -19.56 44.47
CA MET A 211 35.42 -20.80 43.71
C MET A 211 36.91 -21.13 43.64
N THR A 212 37.23 -22.42 43.53
CA THR A 212 38.57 -22.90 43.21
C THR A 212 38.87 -22.77 41.72
N VAL A 213 40.15 -22.60 41.37
CA VAL A 213 40.60 -22.57 39.98
C VAL A 213 40.25 -23.90 39.30
N GLY A 214 39.52 -23.83 38.19
CA GLY A 214 39.00 -25.01 37.48
C GLY A 214 37.61 -25.48 37.92
N GLY A 215 36.98 -24.83 38.89
CA GLY A 215 35.61 -25.10 39.31
C GLY A 215 34.55 -24.35 38.49
N SER A 216 33.31 -24.85 38.47
CA SER A 216 32.14 -24.17 37.91
C SER A 216 31.31 -23.43 38.97
N ILE A 217 30.85 -22.22 38.64
CA ILE A 217 29.88 -21.48 39.45
C ILE A 217 28.50 -21.65 38.79
N THR A 218 27.54 -22.17 39.55
CA THR A 218 26.14 -22.26 39.11
C THR A 218 25.39 -21.01 39.54
N LEU A 219 24.76 -20.34 38.58
CA LEU A 219 23.84 -19.23 38.80
C LEU A 219 22.40 -19.74 38.67
N THR A 220 21.59 -19.49 39.69
CA THR A 220 20.15 -19.73 39.65
C THR A 220 19.44 -18.39 39.60
N VAL A 221 18.69 -18.18 38.52
CA VAL A 221 17.90 -16.97 38.31
C VAL A 221 16.43 -17.35 38.38
N THR A 222 15.68 -16.73 39.28
CA THR A 222 14.23 -16.88 39.40
C THR A 222 13.57 -15.60 38.90
N THR A 223 12.69 -15.73 37.92
CA THR A 223 11.89 -14.63 37.36
C THR A 223 10.42 -14.91 37.58
N LYS A 224 9.62 -13.85 37.58
CA LYS A 224 8.16 -13.92 37.58
C LYS A 224 7.69 -14.09 36.13
N ASP A 225 6.76 -15.00 35.91
CA ASP A 225 6.06 -15.19 34.63
C ASP A 225 5.28 -13.94 34.20
#